data_AF-A0A0N1BGP2-F1
#
_entry.id   AF-A0A0N1BGP2-F1
#
_cell.length_a   1.000
_cell.length_b   1.000
_cell.length_c   1.000
_cell.angle_alpha   90.00
_cell.angle_beta   90.00
_cell.angle_gamma   90.00
#
_symmetry.space_group_name_H-M   'P 1'
#
loop_
_entity.id
_entity.type
_entity.pdbx_description
1 polymer ?
#
loop_
_entity_poly.entity_id
_entity_poly.type
_entity_poly.pdbx_seq_one_letter_code
_entity_poly.pdbx_strand_id
1 'polypeptide(L)'
;MDFLNNIVGQLGGVDKIAGLAKQVGLSEEQVQSAMAALGKAAPQPGDTVASAAESTGLPMDKLNDLLAQVGGEDALKKITGFLDRDGDGNTMNDIMGFAKKFTGQ
;
A
#
# COMPACT_ATOMS: atom_id res chain seq x y z
N MET A 1 2.28 16.49 -1.00
CA MET A 1 1.92 16.00 0.34
C MET A 1 0.42 15.99 0.60
N ASP A 2 -0.36 16.93 0.04
CA ASP A 2 -1.82 16.96 0.19
C ASP A 2 -2.53 15.76 -0.48
N PHE A 3 -2.14 15.41 -1.71
CA PHE A 3 -2.70 14.27 -2.45
C PHE A 3 -2.50 12.92 -1.73
N LEU A 4 -1.34 12.70 -1.10
CA LEU A 4 -1.07 11.49 -0.33
C LEU A 4 -1.89 11.46 0.97
N ASN A 5 -2.06 12.61 1.65
CA ASN A 5 -2.95 12.71 2.80
C ASN A 5 -4.43 12.55 2.43
N ASN A 6 -4.83 13.01 1.25
CA ASN A 6 -6.19 12.86 0.73
C ASN A 6 -6.48 11.41 0.37
N ILE A 7 -5.53 10.72 -0.28
CA ILE A 7 -5.61 9.28 -0.56
C ILE A 7 -5.56 8.46 0.73
N VAL A 8 -4.67 8.77 1.67
CA VAL A 8 -4.61 8.09 2.98
C VAL A 8 -5.90 8.32 3.75
N GLY A 9 -6.42 9.55 3.77
CA GLY A 9 -7.71 9.89 4.37
C GLY A 9 -8.88 9.15 3.73
N GLN A 10 -8.87 9.00 2.40
CA GLN A 10 -9.94 8.39 1.62
C GLN A 10 -9.87 6.85 1.55
N LEU A 11 -8.68 6.26 1.66
CA LEU A 11 -8.49 4.80 1.71
C LEU A 11 -8.60 4.26 3.14
N GLY A 12 -8.28 5.06 4.13
CA GLY A 12 -8.34 4.64 5.52
C GLY A 12 -7.62 5.60 6.43
N GLY A 13 -8.20 6.77 6.65
CA GLY A 13 -7.64 7.81 7.52
C GLY A 13 -7.23 7.31 8.90
N VAL A 14 -6.63 8.20 9.68
CA VAL A 14 -6.03 7.91 10.99
C VAL A 14 -6.95 7.06 11.92
N ASP A 15 -8.27 7.24 11.82
CA ASP A 15 -9.28 6.42 12.51
C ASP A 15 -9.28 4.93 12.13
N LYS A 16 -9.06 4.60 10.84
CA LYS A 16 -8.87 3.20 10.42
C LYS A 16 -7.56 2.67 10.98
N ILE A 17 -6.47 3.43 10.96
CA ILE A 17 -5.18 2.97 11.49
C ILE A 17 -5.32 2.60 12.97
N ALA A 18 -5.99 3.45 13.77
CA ALA A 18 -6.27 3.18 15.18
C ALA A 18 -7.20 1.97 15.39
N GLY A 19 -8.22 1.80 14.55
CA GLY A 19 -9.14 0.66 14.59
C GLY A 19 -8.45 -0.66 14.21
N LEU A 20 -7.68 -0.64 13.13
CA LEU A 20 -6.83 -1.75 12.65
C LEU A 20 -5.85 -2.16 13.74
N ALA A 21 -5.10 -1.21 14.30
CA ALA A 21 -4.13 -1.44 15.37
C ALA A 21 -4.76 -2.19 16.56
N LYS A 22 -5.92 -1.73 17.04
CA LYS A 22 -6.65 -2.42 18.11
C LYS A 22 -7.16 -3.81 17.70
N GLN A 23 -7.61 -3.97 16.46
CA GLN A 23 -8.22 -5.22 15.99
C GLN A 23 -7.17 -6.31 15.74
N VAL A 24 -6.02 -5.95 15.17
CA VAL A 24 -4.92 -6.89 14.94
C VAL A 24 -3.99 -7.04 16.13
N GLY A 25 -4.08 -6.14 17.12
CA GLY A 25 -3.24 -6.13 18.32
C GLY A 25 -1.82 -5.61 18.05
N LEU A 26 -1.69 -4.66 17.12
CA LEU A 26 -0.44 -3.99 16.77
C LEU A 26 -0.47 -2.52 17.20
N SER A 27 0.69 -1.90 17.31
CA SER A 27 0.79 -0.44 17.50
C SER A 27 0.42 0.31 16.22
N GLU A 28 -0.10 1.53 16.32
CA GLU A 28 -0.42 2.38 15.16
C GLU A 28 0.78 2.55 14.22
N GLU A 29 1.98 2.69 14.79
CA GLU A 29 3.25 2.80 14.06
C GLU A 29 3.60 1.53 13.28
N GLN A 30 3.25 0.35 13.83
CA GLN A 30 3.39 -0.94 13.15
C GLN A 30 2.37 -1.08 12.02
N VAL A 31 1.14 -0.62 12.22
CA VAL A 31 0.10 -0.61 11.18
C VAL A 31 0.46 0.36 10.04
N GLN A 32 1.00 1.53 10.35
CA GLN A 32 1.52 2.45 9.33
C GLN A 32 2.67 1.83 8.56
N SER A 33 3.62 1.21 9.25
CA SER A 33 4.77 0.54 8.61
C SER A 33 4.31 -0.63 7.74
N ALA A 34 3.34 -1.42 8.22
CA ALA A 34 2.65 -2.47 7.48
C ALA A 34 1.97 -1.94 6.23
N MET A 35 1.10 -0.95 6.33
CA MET A 35 0.41 -0.36 5.18
C MET A 35 1.37 0.25 4.17
N ALA A 36 2.44 0.90 4.64
CA ALA A 36 3.46 1.45 3.76
C ALA A 36 4.23 0.35 3.02
N ALA A 37 4.60 -0.73 3.70
CA ALA A 37 5.28 -1.87 3.10
C ALA A 37 4.36 -2.65 2.14
N LEU A 38 3.10 -2.89 2.53
CA LEU A 38 2.06 -3.51 1.70
C LEU A 38 1.75 -2.64 0.47
N GLY A 39 1.68 -1.31 0.62
CA GLY A 39 1.48 -0.38 -0.49
C GLY A 39 2.66 -0.35 -1.46
N LYS A 40 3.90 -0.49 -0.97
CA LYS A 40 5.10 -0.63 -1.81
C LYS A 40 5.14 -1.96 -2.55
N ALA A 41 4.68 -3.04 -1.91
CA ALA A 41 4.63 -4.38 -2.49
C ALA A 41 3.32 -4.67 -3.23
N ALA A 42 2.43 -3.67 -3.35
CA ALA A 42 1.16 -3.72 -4.09
C ALA A 42 1.27 -4.19 -5.55
N PRO A 43 2.35 -3.89 -6.31
CA PRO A 43 2.51 -4.37 -7.68
C PRO A 43 2.60 -5.90 -7.81
N GLN A 44 2.86 -6.62 -6.71
CA GLN A 44 3.05 -8.07 -6.71
C GLN A 44 1.98 -8.77 -5.85
N PRO A 45 0.72 -8.83 -6.33
CA PRO A 45 -0.37 -9.48 -5.59
C PRO A 45 -0.01 -10.94 -5.30
N GLY A 46 -0.05 -11.33 -4.03
CA GLY A 46 0.32 -12.66 -3.53
C GLY A 46 1.67 -12.71 -2.80
N ASP A 47 2.66 -11.91 -3.22
CA ASP A 47 3.95 -11.77 -2.52
C ASP A 47 4.00 -10.50 -1.64
N THR A 48 3.03 -9.58 -1.83
CA THR A 48 2.89 -8.33 -1.08
C THR A 48 3.01 -8.51 0.44
N VAL A 49 2.36 -9.54 0.98
CA VAL A 49 2.34 -9.82 2.42
C VAL A 49 3.69 -10.39 2.91
N ALA A 50 4.34 -11.22 2.09
CA ALA A 50 5.67 -11.76 2.38
C ALA A 50 6.72 -10.64 2.39
N SER A 51 6.77 -9.84 1.32
CA SER A 51 7.65 -8.67 1.20
C SER A 51 7.42 -7.64 2.32
N ALA A 52 6.16 -7.43 2.72
CA ALA A 52 5.83 -6.56 3.85
C ALA A 52 6.25 -7.17 5.20
N ALA A 53 6.11 -8.47 5.39
CA ALA A 53 6.56 -9.17 6.60
C ALA A 53 8.07 -9.07 6.77
N GLU A 54 8.82 -9.29 5.69
CA GLU A 54 10.28 -9.14 5.69
C GLU A 54 10.71 -7.71 6.01
N SER A 55 9.99 -6.71 5.47
CA SER A 55 10.33 -5.30 5.68
C SER A 55 9.95 -4.78 7.07
N THR A 56 8.84 -5.27 7.64
CA THR A 56 8.27 -4.74 8.89
C THR A 56 8.58 -5.59 10.11
N GLY A 57 9.02 -6.83 9.90
CA GLY A 57 9.18 -7.83 10.96
C GLY A 57 7.85 -8.29 11.56
N LEU A 58 6.71 -7.96 10.93
CA LEU A 58 5.39 -8.34 11.40
C LEU A 58 4.98 -9.71 10.85
N PRO A 59 4.22 -10.51 11.62
CA PRO A 59 3.74 -11.80 11.15
C PRO A 59 2.81 -11.63 9.94
N MET A 60 3.02 -12.48 8.93
CA MET A 60 2.25 -12.48 7.67
C MET A 60 0.74 -12.55 7.92
N ASP A 61 0.30 -13.32 8.91
CA ASP A 61 -1.12 -13.47 9.28
C ASP A 61 -1.75 -12.11 9.63
N LYS A 62 -1.06 -11.30 10.44
CA LYS A 62 -1.51 -9.96 10.85
C LYS A 62 -1.49 -8.97 9.70
N LEU A 63 -0.48 -9.07 8.83
CA LEU A 63 -0.38 -8.23 7.63
C LEU A 63 -1.48 -8.55 6.62
N ASN A 64 -1.86 -9.82 6.51
CA ASN A 64 -2.96 -10.26 5.66
C ASN A 64 -4.31 -9.76 6.20
N ASP A 65 -4.50 -9.83 7.52
CA ASP A 65 -5.68 -9.28 8.21
C ASP A 65 -5.77 -7.74 8.05
N LEU A 66 -4.64 -7.04 8.22
CA LEU A 66 -4.52 -5.60 7.96
C LEU A 66 -4.88 -5.27 6.52
N LEU A 67 -4.32 -6.02 5.57
CA LEU A 67 -4.59 -5.83 4.16
C LEU A 67 -6.08 -6.00 3.88
N ALA A 68 -6.69 -7.10 4.32
CA ALA A 68 -8.11 -7.38 4.18
C ALA A 68 -8.98 -6.26 4.78
N GLN A 69 -8.64 -5.76 5.97
CA GLN A 69 -9.39 -4.71 6.66
C GLN A 69 -9.22 -3.31 6.04
N VAL A 70 -8.05 -2.99 5.48
CA VAL A 70 -7.79 -1.72 4.78
C VAL A 70 -8.64 -1.59 3.51
N GLY A 71 -8.94 -2.72 2.89
CA GLY A 71 -9.73 -2.82 1.66
C GLY A 71 -9.23 -3.89 0.70
N GLY A 72 -8.35 -4.77 1.17
CA GLY A 72 -7.91 -5.98 0.50
C GLY A 72 -7.30 -5.73 -0.87
N GLU A 73 -7.49 -6.73 -1.73
CA GLU A 73 -7.05 -6.67 -3.12
C GLU A 73 -7.74 -5.55 -3.91
N ASP A 74 -8.91 -5.06 -3.49
CA ASP A 74 -9.59 -3.91 -4.10
C ASP A 74 -8.87 -2.57 -3.83
N ALA A 75 -8.38 -2.36 -2.61
CA ALA A 75 -7.56 -1.19 -2.27
C ALA A 75 -6.20 -1.26 -2.99
N LEU A 76 -5.58 -2.45 -3.01
CA LEU A 76 -4.36 -2.66 -3.79
C LEU A 76 -4.59 -2.48 -5.28
N LYS A 77 -5.67 -3.03 -5.86
CA LYS A 77 -6.05 -2.85 -7.26
C LYS A 77 -6.35 -1.39 -7.60
N LYS A 78 -6.88 -0.61 -6.66
CA LYS A 78 -7.01 0.84 -6.84
C LYS A 78 -5.67 1.52 -6.81
N ILE A 79 -4.79 1.19 -5.85
CA ILE A 79 -3.45 1.79 -5.76
C ILE A 79 -2.62 1.42 -6.99
N THR A 80 -2.58 0.14 -7.38
CA THR A 80 -1.91 -0.32 -8.59
C THR A 80 -2.58 0.21 -9.83
N GLY A 81 -3.91 0.29 -9.93
CA GLY A 81 -4.60 0.90 -11.07
C GLY A 81 -4.41 2.42 -11.17
N PHE A 82 -4.09 3.10 -10.07
CA PHE A 82 -3.66 4.50 -10.09
C PHE A 82 -2.18 4.65 -10.46
N LEU A 83 -1.35 3.65 -10.12
CA LEU A 83 0.09 3.61 -10.38
C LEU A 83 0.40 3.08 -11.79
N ASP A 84 -0.48 2.23 -12.34
CA ASP A 84 -0.53 1.64 -13.68
C ASP A 84 -1.46 2.48 -14.56
N ARG A 85 -1.05 3.73 -14.78
CA ARG A 85 -1.90 4.76 -15.40
C ARG A 85 -2.00 4.58 -16.92
N ASP A 86 -1.11 3.79 -17.51
CA ASP A 86 -1.11 3.35 -18.91
C ASP A 86 -2.04 2.15 -19.16
N GLY A 87 -2.21 1.26 -18.16
CA GLY A 87 -3.07 0.07 -18.24
C GLY A 87 -2.38 -1.18 -18.80
N ASP A 88 -1.05 -1.22 -18.81
CA ASP A 88 -0.23 -2.31 -19.37
C ASP A 88 0.23 -3.34 -18.30
N GLY A 89 -0.09 -3.13 -17.02
CA GLY A 89 0.22 -4.05 -15.92
C GLY A 89 1.69 -4.04 -15.46
N ASN A 90 2.48 -3.05 -15.88
CA ASN A 90 3.89 -2.90 -15.53
C ASN A 90 4.18 -1.55 -14.87
N THR A 91 3.93 -1.50 -13.56
CA THR A 91 4.05 -0.30 -12.74
C THR A 91 5.46 0.30 -12.70
N MET A 92 6.51 -0.51 -12.94
CA MET A 92 7.88 0.00 -13.11
C MET A 92 8.05 0.88 -14.35
N ASN A 93 7.34 0.56 -15.44
CA ASN A 93 7.41 1.30 -16.68
C ASN A 93 6.66 2.64 -16.58
N ASP A 94 5.56 2.70 -15.83
CA ASP A 94 4.84 3.96 -15.53
C ASP A 94 5.69 4.90 -14.68
N ILE A 95 6.37 4.39 -13.64
CA ILE A 95 7.28 5.18 -12.82
C ILE A 95 8.47 5.66 -13.65
N MET A 96 9.01 4.80 -14.53
CA MET A 96 10.09 5.15 -15.44
C MET A 96 9.64 6.13 -16.53
N GLY A 97 8.39 6.03 -16.99
CA GLY A 97 7.76 6.92 -17.96
C GLY A 97 7.47 8.29 -17.36
N PHE A 98 7.01 8.35 -16.11
CA PHE A 98 6.82 9.59 -15.36
C PHE A 98 8.17 10.25 -15.06
N ALA A 99 9.17 9.47 -14.63
CA ALA A 99 10.52 9.94 -14.43
C ALA A 99 11.11 10.49 -15.74
N LYS A 100 11.00 9.75 -16.86
CA LYS A 100 11.49 10.20 -18.18
C LYS A 100 10.75 11.44 -18.70
N LYS A 101 9.44 11.57 -18.45
CA LYS A 101 8.66 12.75 -18.83
C LYS A 101 9.01 13.97 -17.98
N PHE A 102 9.50 13.76 -16.77
CA PHE A 102 9.89 14.82 -15.84
C PHE A 102 11.39 15.16 -15.91
N THR A 103 12.24 14.24 -16.34
CA THR A 103 13.69 14.45 -16.55
C THR A 103 14.07 14.62 -18.02
N GLY A 104 13.08 14.61 -18.91
CA GLY A 104 13.24 14.69 -20.36
C GLY A 104 12.45 15.83 -20.99
N GLN A 105 12.65 17.04 -20.47
CA GLN A 105 12.85 18.28 -21.22
C GLN A 105 13.77 19.21 -20.42
#